data_AF-A0A7L4QUA8-F1
#
_entry.id   AF-A0A7L4QUA8-F1
#
_cell.length_a   1.000
_cell.length_b   1.000
_cell.length_c   1.000
_cell.angle_alpha   90.00
_cell.angle_beta   90.00
_cell.angle_gamma   90.00
#
_symmetry.space_group_name_H-M   'P 1'
#
loop_
_entity.id
_entity.type
_entity.pdbx_description
1 polymer ?
#
loop_
_entity_poly.entity_id
_entity_poly.type
_entity_poly.pdbx_seq_one_letter_code
_entity_poly.pdbx_strand_id
1 'polypeptide(L)'
;MLAENRAIVLCGGRGGVMEAACRGAREVNGTTVGILPDTAGGNPYLSVVIRSDLGIARNAVLILSADAVVALGGSYGTLSEIAIALKTGKAVFGFRTWDIAGVIRCSSPEEAAVRALAAARRSPAYRSPRDGRGSP
;
A
#
# COMPACT_ATOMS: atom_id res chain seq x y z
N MET A 1 -11.28 7.04 6.33
CA MET A 1 -11.56 5.58 6.32
C MET A 1 -10.35 4.67 6.61
N LEU A 2 -9.30 4.59 5.78
CA LEU A 2 -8.19 3.63 6.03
C LEU A 2 -7.47 3.93 7.37
N ALA A 3 -7.00 5.17 7.54
CA ALA A 3 -6.31 5.62 8.74
C ALA A 3 -7.21 5.62 10.00
N GLU A 4 -8.50 5.96 9.86
CA GLU A 4 -9.50 5.83 10.94
C GLU A 4 -9.59 4.39 11.47
N ASN A 5 -9.33 3.41 10.62
CA ASN A 5 -9.29 1.99 10.97
C ASN A 5 -7.88 1.50 11.35
N ARG A 6 -6.98 2.43 11.71
CA ARG A 6 -5.59 2.18 12.13
C ARG A 6 -4.73 1.49 11.06
N ALA A 7 -5.13 1.54 9.80
CA ALA A 7 -4.30 1.06 8.71
C ALA A 7 -3.22 2.10 8.37
N ILE A 8 -2.01 1.62 8.06
CA ILE A 8 -0.92 2.42 7.51
C ILE A 8 -1.08 2.46 5.99
N VAL A 9 -0.96 3.65 5.40
CA VAL A 9 -0.98 3.79 3.93
C VAL A 9 0.44 3.71 3.40
N LEU A 10 0.77 2.64 2.69
CA LEU A 10 2.03 2.49 1.95
C LEU A 10 1.82 2.88 0.48
N CYS A 11 2.75 3.63 -0.11
CA CYS A 11 2.73 3.98 -1.52
C CYS A 11 4.13 4.25 -2.11
N GLY A 12 4.21 4.48 -3.42
CA GLY A 12 5.43 4.91 -4.11
C GLY A 12 5.83 6.37 -3.87
N GLY A 13 5.06 7.12 -3.06
CA GLY A 13 5.43 8.43 -2.50
C GLY A 13 5.45 9.63 -3.46
N ARG A 14 4.98 9.48 -4.72
CA ARG A 14 4.87 10.58 -5.69
C ARG A 14 3.49 11.25 -5.64
N GLY A 15 3.24 12.16 -6.58
CA GLY A 15 2.00 12.91 -6.74
C GLY A 15 0.79 12.08 -7.20
N GLY A 16 -0.32 12.76 -7.49
CA GLY A 16 -1.52 12.14 -8.06
C GLY A 16 -2.29 11.30 -7.04
N VAL A 17 -2.66 10.07 -7.40
CA VAL A 17 -3.48 9.19 -6.53
C VAL A 17 -2.77 8.88 -5.20
N MET A 18 -1.44 8.70 -5.23
CA MET A 18 -0.65 8.44 -4.03
C MET A 18 -0.68 9.61 -3.05
N GLU A 19 -0.56 10.84 -3.57
CA GLU A 19 -0.65 12.07 -2.79
C GLU A 19 -2.04 12.27 -2.21
N ALA A 20 -3.10 12.04 -2.99
CA ALA A 20 -4.48 12.12 -2.52
C ALA A 20 -4.77 11.12 -1.38
N ALA A 21 -4.29 9.87 -1.53
CA ALA A 21 -4.40 8.86 -0.49
C ALA A 21 -3.63 9.24 0.79
N CYS A 22 -2.43 9.79 0.65
CA CYS A 22 -1.64 10.26 1.79
C CYS A 22 -2.32 11.45 2.48
N ARG A 23 -2.84 12.42 1.72
CA ARG A 23 -3.57 13.56 2.27
C ARG A 23 -4.76 13.12 3.09
N GLY A 24 -5.63 12.26 2.54
CA GLY A 24 -6.81 11.77 3.26
C GLY A 24 -6.45 10.96 4.52
N ALA A 25 -5.33 10.24 4.52
CA ALA A 25 -4.84 9.59 5.74
C ALA A 25 -4.33 10.60 6.77
N ARG A 26 -3.63 11.66 6.34
CA ARG A 26 -3.08 12.69 7.23
C ARG A 26 -4.15 13.58 7.87
N GLU A 27 -5.28 13.81 7.20
CA GLU A 27 -6.42 14.56 7.74
C GLU A 27 -6.94 14.00 9.08
N VAL A 28 -6.73 12.70 9.31
CA VAL A 28 -7.11 12.00 10.55
C VAL A 28 -5.88 11.52 11.35
N ASN A 29 -4.73 12.17 11.17
CA ASN A 29 -3.45 11.83 11.83
C ASN A 29 -2.94 10.41 11.57
N GLY A 30 -3.30 9.82 10.43
CA GLY A 30 -2.82 8.51 10.00
C GLY A 30 -1.35 8.50 9.60
N THR A 31 -0.75 7.30 9.62
CA THR A 31 0.62 7.06 9.15
C THR A 31 0.63 6.77 7.65
N THR A 32 1.47 7.51 6.94
CA THR A 32 1.71 7.39 5.50
C THR A 32 3.19 7.14 5.25
N VAL A 33 3.51 6.09 4.50
CA VAL A 33 4.88 5.65 4.21
C VAL A 33 5.11 5.64 2.71
N GLY A 34 6.10 6.40 2.26
CA GLY A 34 6.48 6.48 0.84
C GLY A 34 7.79 5.76 0.58
N ILE A 35 7.78 4.76 -0.31
CA ILE A 35 8.98 4.08 -0.78
C ILE A 35 9.37 4.66 -2.14
N LEU A 36 10.32 5.59 -2.12
CA LEU A 36 10.69 6.37 -3.28
C LEU A 36 11.69 5.62 -4.17
N PRO A 37 11.59 5.83 -5.50
CA PRO A 37 12.43 5.15 -6.49
C PRO A 37 13.90 5.59 -6.51
N ASP A 38 14.15 6.76 -5.96
CA ASP A 38 15.40 7.51 -6.02
C ASP A 38 15.55 8.28 -4.70
N THR A 39 16.49 9.22 -4.68
CA THR A 39 16.76 10.07 -3.53
C THR A 39 16.04 11.43 -3.59
N ALA A 40 15.12 11.67 -4.52
CA ALA A 40 14.35 12.92 -4.55
C ALA A 40 13.31 13.00 -3.40
N GLY A 41 12.70 14.16 -3.23
CA GLY A 41 11.61 14.36 -2.26
C GLY A 41 10.31 13.66 -2.65
N GLY A 42 9.54 13.20 -1.66
CA GLY A 42 8.19 12.66 -1.86
C GLY A 42 7.11 13.73 -1.74
N ASN A 43 5.84 13.34 -1.89
CA ASN A 43 4.70 14.23 -1.67
C ASN A 43 4.66 14.73 -0.20
N PRO A 44 4.11 15.93 0.07
CA PRO A 44 4.20 16.58 1.37
C PRO A 44 3.38 15.90 2.48
N TYR A 45 2.53 14.93 2.13
CA TYR A 45 1.67 14.23 3.07
C TYR A 45 2.28 12.93 3.61
N LEU A 46 3.52 12.60 3.23
CA LEU A 46 4.25 11.47 3.81
C LEU A 46 4.66 11.76 5.25
N SER A 47 4.44 10.80 6.14
CA SER A 47 4.95 10.82 7.53
C SER A 47 6.31 10.15 7.65
N VAL A 48 6.56 9.15 6.80
CA VAL A 48 7.83 8.42 6.71
C VAL A 48 8.22 8.35 5.25
N VAL A 49 9.48 8.68 4.96
CA VAL A 49 10.04 8.64 3.61
C VAL A 49 11.21 7.67 3.58
N ILE A 50 11.11 6.66 2.72
CA ILE A 50 12.19 5.70 2.43
C ILE A 50 12.76 6.07 1.05
N ARG A 51 13.91 6.76 1.04
CA ARG A 51 14.69 7.07 -0.17
C ARG A 51 15.48 5.82 -0.56
N SER A 52 14.88 4.93 -1.34
CA SER A 52 15.43 3.59 -1.55
C SER A 52 16.60 3.53 -2.54
N ASP A 53 16.60 4.43 -3.53
CA ASP A 53 17.52 4.40 -4.68
C ASP A 53 17.54 3.06 -5.45
N LEU A 54 16.49 2.25 -5.29
CA LEU A 54 16.41 0.91 -5.88
C LEU A 54 15.91 0.90 -7.32
N GLY A 55 15.63 2.07 -7.93
CA GLY A 55 14.95 2.12 -9.21
C GLY A 55 13.70 1.22 -9.15
N ILE A 56 13.32 0.59 -10.26
CA ILE A 56 12.08 -0.21 -10.35
C ILE A 56 11.96 -1.33 -9.29
N ALA A 57 13.07 -1.79 -8.71
CA ALA A 57 13.06 -2.85 -7.71
C ALA A 57 12.35 -2.44 -6.41
N ARG A 58 12.17 -1.15 -6.14
CA ARG A 58 11.45 -0.67 -4.94
C ARG A 58 9.99 -1.15 -4.87
N ASN A 59 9.38 -1.48 -6.01
CA ASN A 59 8.01 -1.97 -6.07
C ASN A 59 7.88 -3.31 -5.31
N ALA A 60 8.93 -4.14 -5.31
CA ALA A 60 8.94 -5.38 -4.53
C ALA A 60 8.91 -5.09 -3.03
N VAL A 61 9.71 -4.13 -2.55
CA VAL A 61 9.69 -3.71 -1.14
C VAL A 61 8.31 -3.19 -0.74
N LEU A 62 7.70 -2.34 -1.59
CA LEU A 62 6.37 -1.79 -1.36
C LEU A 62 5.31 -2.88 -1.22
N ILE A 63 5.24 -3.81 -2.18
CA ILE A 63 4.19 -4.83 -2.22
C ILE A 63 4.40 -5.92 -1.17
N LEU A 64 5.64 -6.35 -0.94
CA LEU A 64 5.93 -7.36 0.07
C LEU A 64 5.69 -6.85 1.50
N SER A 65 5.79 -5.53 1.72
CA SER A 65 5.49 -4.89 3.00
C SER A 65 3.98 -4.67 3.24
N ALA A 66 3.13 -4.83 2.22
CA ALA A 66 1.70 -4.56 2.32
C ALA A 66 0.90 -5.82 2.72
N ASP A 67 -0.16 -5.63 3.52
CA ASP A 67 -1.09 -6.70 3.87
C ASP A 67 -2.13 -6.98 2.78
N ALA A 68 -2.54 -5.93 2.07
CA ALA A 68 -3.45 -5.97 0.93
C ALA A 68 -3.12 -4.80 -0.02
N VAL A 69 -3.47 -4.94 -1.30
CA VAL A 69 -3.11 -3.96 -2.33
C VAL A 69 -4.36 -3.33 -2.93
N VAL A 70 -4.37 -2.01 -3.05
CA VAL A 70 -5.36 -1.25 -3.82
C VAL A 70 -4.70 -0.74 -5.08
N ALA A 71 -5.20 -1.16 -6.24
CA ALA A 71 -4.65 -0.79 -7.55
C ALA A 71 -5.58 0.21 -8.26
N LEU A 72 -5.05 1.41 -8.53
CA LEU A 72 -5.77 2.50 -9.17
C LEU A 72 -5.00 2.98 -10.41
N GLY A 73 -5.68 3.12 -11.54
CA GLY A 73 -5.07 3.53 -12.80
C GLY A 73 -4.39 2.40 -13.57
N GLY A 74 -3.95 2.69 -14.80
CA GLY A 74 -3.49 1.69 -15.77
C GLY A 74 -2.03 1.86 -16.23
N SER A 75 -1.17 2.47 -15.43
CA SER A 75 0.25 2.63 -15.81
C SER A 75 1.01 1.29 -15.77
N TYR A 76 2.15 1.21 -16.45
CA TYR A 76 3.06 0.05 -16.34
C TYR A 76 3.61 -0.15 -14.92
N GLY A 77 3.77 0.94 -14.15
CA GLY A 77 4.14 0.85 -12.74
C GLY A 77 3.10 0.07 -11.95
N THR A 78 1.82 0.45 -12.11
CA THR A 78 0.68 -0.24 -11.49
C THR A 78 0.61 -1.71 -11.93
N LEU A 79 0.84 -2.00 -13.22
CA LEU A 79 0.87 -3.38 -13.72
C LEU A 79 1.95 -4.22 -13.01
N SER A 80 3.16 -3.67 -12.85
CA SER A 80 4.26 -4.38 -12.19
C SER A 80 3.96 -4.68 -10.72
N GLU A 81 3.31 -3.75 -10.02
CA GLU A 81 2.89 -3.91 -8.63
C GLU A 81 1.81 -5.00 -8.49
N ILE A 82 0.82 -5.00 -9.40
CA ILE A 82 -0.20 -6.05 -9.50
C ILE A 82 0.47 -7.42 -9.70
N ALA A 83 1.41 -7.52 -10.64
CA ALA A 83 2.08 -8.78 -10.94
C ALA A 83 2.85 -9.33 -9.73
N ILE A 84 3.57 -8.47 -9.00
CA ILE A 84 4.28 -8.87 -7.77
C ILE A 84 3.29 -9.32 -6.70
N ALA A 85 2.18 -8.59 -6.52
CA ALA A 85 1.17 -8.91 -5.52
C ALA A 85 0.54 -10.30 -5.77
N LEU A 86 0.11 -10.54 -7.01
CA LEU A 86 -0.46 -11.83 -7.41
C LEU A 86 0.54 -12.97 -7.26
N LYS A 87 1.80 -12.77 -7.69
CA LYS A 87 2.87 -13.78 -7.55
C LYS A 87 3.18 -14.12 -6.09
N THR A 88 2.92 -13.21 -5.16
CA THR A 88 3.21 -13.35 -3.73
C THR A 88 1.96 -13.64 -2.89
N GLY A 89 0.82 -13.91 -3.54
CA GLY A 89 -0.43 -14.28 -2.88
C GLY A 89 -1.13 -13.13 -2.14
N LYS A 90 -0.77 -11.87 -2.43
CA LYS A 90 -1.41 -10.69 -1.84
C LYS A 90 -2.72 -10.39 -2.56
N ALA A 91 -3.79 -10.15 -1.80
CA ALA A 91 -5.08 -9.76 -2.38
C ALA A 91 -4.97 -8.37 -3.04
N VAL A 92 -5.47 -8.26 -4.28
CA VAL A 92 -5.46 -7.02 -5.07
C VAL A 92 -6.88 -6.57 -5.34
N PHE A 93 -7.23 -5.35 -4.95
CA PHE A 93 -8.52 -4.72 -5.18
C PHE A 93 -8.36 -3.57 -6.17
N GLY A 94 -8.93 -3.72 -7.36
CA GLY A 94 -8.70 -2.83 -8.49
C GLY A 94 -9.89 -1.94 -8.83
N PHE A 95 -9.67 -0.65 -9.02
CA PHE A 95 -10.64 0.28 -9.60
C PHE A 95 -10.01 1.06 -10.75
N ARG A 96 -10.68 1.05 -11.92
CA ARG A 96 -10.19 1.66 -13.17
C ARG A 96 -8.71 1.33 -13.45
N THR A 97 -8.37 0.04 -13.34
CA THR A 97 -7.03 -0.51 -13.54
C THR A 97 -7.07 -1.68 -14.52
N TRP A 98 -5.97 -2.42 -14.63
CA TRP A 98 -5.82 -3.58 -15.51
C TRP A 98 -6.83 -4.69 -15.19
N ASP A 99 -7.40 -5.29 -16.23
CA ASP A 99 -8.28 -6.45 -16.14
C ASP A 99 -7.46 -7.74 -16.25
N ILE A 100 -7.03 -8.26 -15.10
CA ILE A 100 -6.11 -9.40 -14.97
C ILE A 100 -6.70 -10.41 -14.00
N ALA A 101 -6.62 -11.68 -14.35
CA ALA A 101 -7.05 -12.77 -13.47
C ALA A 101 -6.40 -12.67 -12.08
N GLY A 102 -7.23 -12.71 -11.03
CA GLY A 102 -6.80 -12.54 -9.64
C GLY A 102 -6.95 -11.12 -9.09
N VAL A 103 -7.11 -10.11 -9.95
CA VAL A 103 -7.48 -8.75 -9.51
C VAL A 103 -8.98 -8.71 -9.22
N ILE A 104 -9.33 -8.32 -8.00
CA ILE A 104 -10.70 -8.20 -7.56
C ILE A 104 -11.23 -6.83 -7.99
N ARG A 105 -12.08 -6.81 -9.01
CA ARG A 105 -12.68 -5.58 -9.53
C ARG A 105 -13.62 -4.94 -8.51
N CYS A 106 -13.48 -3.63 -8.36
CA CYS A 106 -14.31 -2.76 -7.53
C CYS A 106 -14.93 -1.66 -8.39
N SER A 107 -16.08 -1.16 -7.94
CA SER A 107 -16.87 -0.11 -8.60
C SER A 107 -16.46 1.31 -8.19
N SER A 108 -15.70 1.46 -7.11
CA SER A 108 -15.15 2.75 -6.66
C SER A 108 -13.82 2.58 -5.90
N PRO A 109 -13.03 3.66 -5.71
CA PRO A 109 -11.85 3.64 -4.84
C PRO A 109 -12.19 3.31 -3.39
N GLU A 110 -13.35 3.77 -2.90
CA GLU A 110 -13.82 3.52 -1.53
C GLU A 110 -14.13 2.03 -1.34
N GLU A 111 -14.82 1.40 -2.30
CA GLU A 111 -15.08 -0.04 -2.25
C GLU A 111 -13.75 -0.83 -2.21
N ALA A 112 -12.79 -0.47 -3.06
CA ALA A 112 -11.48 -1.10 -3.07
C ALA A 112 -10.76 -0.95 -1.71
N ALA A 113 -10.81 0.23 -1.10
CA ALA A 113 -10.23 0.50 0.20
C ALA A 113 -10.93 -0.27 1.35
N VAL A 114 -12.27 -0.36 1.36
CA VAL A 114 -13.03 -1.15 2.35
C VAL A 114 -12.64 -2.62 2.27
N ARG A 115 -12.59 -3.18 1.06
CA ARG A 115 -12.29 -4.60 0.85
C ARG A 115 -10.83 -4.93 1.16
N ALA A 116 -9.90 -4.03 0.81
CA ALA A 116 -8.50 -4.14 1.20
C ALA A 116 -8.33 -4.13 2.73
N LEU A 117 -9.01 -3.24 3.44
CA LEU A 117 -8.99 -3.20 4.89
C LEU A 117 -9.51 -4.51 5.52
N ALA A 118 -10.61 -5.05 4.99
CA ALA A 118 -11.16 -6.32 5.46
C ALA A 118 -10.19 -7.50 5.20
N ALA A 119 -9.47 -7.48 4.08
CA ALA A 119 -8.43 -8.48 3.78
C ALA A 119 -7.21 -8.35 4.70
N ALA A 120 -6.74 -7.12 4.95
CA ALA A 120 -5.58 -6.85 5.79
C ALA A 120 -5.76 -7.35 7.23
N ARG A 121 -6.99 -7.29 7.78
CA ARG A 121 -7.30 -7.84 9.12
C ARG A 121 -7.11 -9.36 9.23
N ARG A 122 -7.08 -10.08 8.11
CA ARG A 122 -6.86 -11.54 8.05
C ARG A 122 -5.39 -11.89 7.76
N SER A 123 -4.57 -10.91 7.43
CA SER A 123 -3.13 -11.13 7.21
C SER A 123 -2.47 -11.50 8.54
N PRO A 124 -1.49 -12.43 8.53
CA PRO A 124 -0.77 -12.80 9.73
C PRO A 124 -0.15 -11.55 10.37
N ALA A 125 -0.51 -11.26 11.62
CA ALA A 125 0.11 -10.18 12.36
C ALA A 125 1.62 -10.43 12.46
N TYR A 126 2.43 -9.40 12.19
CA TYR A 126 3.83 -9.42 12.58
C TYR A 126 3.90 -9.61 14.10
N ARG A 127 4.45 -10.74 14.54
CA ARG A 127 4.75 -10.98 15.95
C ARG A 127 6.17 -10.51 16.20
N SER A 128 6.33 -9.48 17.03
CA SER A 128 7.66 -9.08 17.46
C SER A 128 8.28 -10.21 18.29
N PRO A 129 9.60 -10.48 18.16
CA PRO A 129 10.31 -11.37 19.07
C PRO A 129 10.21 -10.97 20.55
N ARG A 130 9.77 -9.73 20.84
CA ARG A 130 9.52 -9.23 22.19
C ARG A 130 8.14 -9.60 22.73
N ASP A 131 7.17 -9.92 21.87
CA ASP A 131 5.79 -10.24 22.28
C ASP A 131 5.67 -11.65 22.90
N GLY A 132 6.72 -12.47 22.78
CA GLY A 132 6.82 -13.81 23.38
C GLY A 132 7.58 -13.88 24.72
N ARG A 133 8.15 -12.77 25.20
CA ARG A 133 8.78 -12.70 26.53
C ARG A 133 7.79 -12.09 27.51
N GLY A 134 6.82 -12.88 27.96
CA GLY A 134 6.20 -12.62 29.26
C GLY A 134 7.27 -12.85 30.33
N SER A 135 7.67 -11.80 31.04
CA SER A 135 8.34 -11.93 32.33
C SER A 135 7.37 -12.51 33.36
N PRO A 136 7.82 -13.22 34.42
CA PRO A 136 9.20 -13.42 34.87
C PRO A 136 9.81 -14.79 34.52
#